data_AF-A0AAE0IUT2-F1
#
_entry.id   AF-A0AAE0IUT2-F1
#
_cell.length_a   1.000
_cell.length_b   1.000
_cell.length_c   1.000
_cell.angle_alpha   90.00
_cell.angle_beta   90.00
_cell.angle_gamma   90.00
#
_symmetry.space_group_name_H-M   'P 1'
#
loop_
_entity.id
_entity.type
_entity.pdbx_description
1 polymer ?
#
loop_
_entity_poly.entity_id
_entity_poly.type
_entity_poly.pdbx_seq_one_letter_code
_entity_poly.pdbx_strand_id
1 'polypeptide(L)'
;MDGIKSSLKSFFGLREMHGYREYSKCDKIFILPNIVKGHEVIIPTHYMNWLLEQPDTVLSQFETNRQFMCGDYTMLQHDMIRKDKWSRLSDIVKREMTRDIDDYVDDIVDKVQDSLKSLWGSNTEEWHEINVYDVMSEVARVVNRVFVGLQLCQNPGDVQASMGFSKYILLWAMGIEMLPRFFKPLVAPVLTAYDYMMHYKRMSGFIAPSNQPNDYIQWAMRDLVKRGLSPQDDPDDMVSKQLAITSFTAIQSSAITITIALVDISATPPSIEVQENSLRCESGHRQLWA
;
A
#
# COMPACT_ATOMS: atom_id res chain seq x y z
N MET A 1 19.82 -19.50 -26.01
CA MET A 1 19.57 -20.71 -25.18
C MET A 1 20.12 -20.59 -23.75
N ASP A 2 20.98 -19.62 -23.46
CA ASP A 2 21.59 -19.44 -22.12
C ASP A 2 20.69 -18.76 -21.09
N GLY A 3 19.79 -17.87 -21.52
CA GLY A 3 18.82 -17.20 -20.63
C GLY A 3 17.87 -18.18 -19.95
N ILE A 4 17.32 -19.14 -20.71
CA ILE A 4 16.36 -20.14 -20.19
C ILE A 4 17.03 -21.10 -19.19
N LYS A 5 18.28 -21.53 -19.46
CA LYS A 5 19.06 -22.36 -18.53
C LYS A 5 19.45 -21.61 -17.26
N SER A 6 19.78 -20.31 -17.36
CA SER A 6 20.10 -19.47 -16.21
C SER A 6 18.85 -19.18 -15.35
N SER A 7 17.71 -18.94 -16.00
CA SER A 7 16.41 -18.78 -15.37
C SER A 7 16.01 -20.04 -14.60
N LEU A 8 15.99 -21.22 -15.21
CA LEU A 8 15.62 -22.48 -14.54
C LEU A 8 16.51 -22.82 -13.33
N LYS A 9 17.80 -22.43 -13.35
CA LYS A 9 18.71 -22.58 -12.20
C LYS A 9 18.41 -21.61 -11.05
N SER A 10 17.84 -20.43 -11.34
CA SER A 10 17.42 -19.44 -10.34
C SER A 10 16.24 -19.93 -9.50
N PHE A 11 15.31 -20.67 -10.13
CA PHE A 11 14.11 -21.21 -9.46
C PHE A 11 14.41 -22.21 -8.32
N PHE A 12 15.52 -22.95 -8.42
CA PHE A 12 15.87 -24.02 -7.49
C PHE A 12 17.05 -23.69 -6.57
N GLY A 13 17.68 -22.52 -6.71
CA GLY A 13 18.94 -22.21 -6.04
C GLY A 13 18.98 -20.81 -5.42
N LEU A 14 19.20 -20.76 -4.11
CA LEU A 14 19.54 -19.62 -3.24
C LEU A 14 20.70 -18.76 -3.79
N ARG A 15 20.47 -18.04 -4.90
CA ARG A 15 21.48 -17.19 -5.57
C ARG A 15 21.54 -15.77 -5.03
N GLU A 16 20.51 -15.31 -4.34
CA GLU A 16 20.46 -13.95 -3.76
C GLU A 16 21.59 -13.72 -2.76
N MET A 17 21.85 -14.69 -1.88
CA MET A 17 22.93 -14.60 -0.88
C MET A 17 24.34 -14.65 -1.51
N HIS A 18 24.50 -15.39 -2.61
CA HIS A 18 25.76 -15.40 -3.36
C HIS A 18 25.99 -14.09 -4.10
N GLY A 19 24.96 -13.58 -4.80
CA GLY A 19 25.00 -12.27 -5.48
C GLY A 19 25.34 -11.14 -4.50
N TYR A 20 24.70 -11.15 -3.34
CA TYR A 20 24.97 -10.19 -2.28
C TYR A 20 26.43 -10.25 -1.78
N ARG A 21 26.95 -11.45 -1.49
CA ARG A 21 28.31 -11.61 -0.93
C ARG A 21 29.43 -11.34 -1.94
N GLU A 22 29.27 -11.76 -3.20
CA GLU A 22 30.32 -11.67 -4.22
C GLU A 22 30.32 -10.34 -5.00
N TYR A 23 29.16 -9.72 -5.15
CA TYR A 23 29.00 -8.53 -5.98
C TYR A 23 28.60 -7.32 -5.14
N SER A 24 27.46 -7.37 -4.44
CA SER A 24 26.93 -6.19 -3.72
C SER A 24 27.90 -5.68 -2.65
N LYS A 25 28.47 -6.58 -1.83
CA LYS A 25 29.50 -6.21 -0.83
C LYS A 25 30.81 -5.67 -1.43
N CYS A 26 31.06 -5.94 -2.70
CA CYS A 26 32.24 -5.48 -3.41
C CYS A 26 31.94 -4.29 -4.33
N ASP A 27 30.80 -3.60 -4.12
CA ASP A 27 30.37 -2.45 -4.91
C ASP A 27 30.22 -2.76 -6.41
N LYS A 28 29.86 -4.00 -6.74
CA LYS A 28 29.65 -4.45 -8.13
C LYS A 28 28.17 -4.61 -8.44
N ILE A 29 27.80 -4.09 -9.60
CA ILE A 29 26.48 -4.32 -10.20
C ILE A 29 26.38 -5.79 -10.62
N PHE A 30 25.24 -6.42 -10.37
CA PHE A 30 24.95 -7.76 -10.87
C PHE A 30 23.50 -7.90 -11.32
N ILE A 31 23.25 -8.90 -12.15
CA ILE A 31 21.93 -9.19 -12.69
C ILE A 31 21.37 -10.42 -11.97
N LEU A 32 20.24 -10.25 -11.30
CA LEU A 32 19.46 -11.32 -10.72
C LEU A 32 18.45 -11.82 -11.77
N PRO A 33 18.58 -13.06 -12.28
CA PRO A 33 17.62 -13.60 -13.21
C PRO A 33 16.31 -13.95 -12.49
N ASN A 34 15.24 -13.22 -12.79
CA ASN A 34 13.87 -13.55 -12.37
C ASN A 34 13.08 -14.05 -13.59
N ILE A 35 12.56 -15.28 -13.49
CA ILE A 35 11.84 -15.96 -14.59
C ILE A 35 10.48 -15.32 -14.84
N VAL A 36 9.88 -14.76 -13.78
CA VAL A 36 8.52 -14.24 -13.81
C VAL A 36 8.54 -12.78 -14.28
N LYS A 37 9.38 -11.94 -13.67
CA LYS A 37 9.40 -10.48 -13.91
C LYS A 37 10.41 -10.00 -14.96
N GLY A 38 11.34 -10.85 -15.38
CA GLY A 38 12.49 -10.45 -16.20
C GLY A 38 13.73 -10.17 -15.36
N HIS A 39 14.85 -9.86 -16.00
CA HIS A 39 16.12 -9.66 -15.29
C HIS A 39 16.07 -8.42 -14.38
N GLU A 40 16.39 -8.59 -13.10
CA GLU A 40 16.50 -7.51 -12.13
C GLU A 40 17.97 -7.09 -12.01
N VAL A 41 18.25 -5.80 -12.07
CA VAL A 41 19.62 -5.27 -11.93
C VAL A 41 19.78 -4.75 -10.52
N ILE A 42 20.70 -5.35 -9.76
CA ILE A 42 21.01 -4.92 -8.41
C ILE A 42 22.16 -3.93 -8.46
N ILE A 43 21.89 -2.71 -7.99
CA ILE A 43 22.81 -1.58 -8.05
C ILE A 43 23.33 -1.29 -6.62
N PRO A 44 24.65 -1.13 -6.44
CA PRO A 44 25.24 -0.73 -5.16
C PRO A 44 24.74 0.64 -4.68
N THR A 45 24.67 0.83 -3.36
CA THR A 45 24.13 2.04 -2.73
C THR A 45 24.86 3.32 -3.13
N HIS A 46 26.15 3.26 -3.48
CA HIS A 46 26.91 4.45 -3.89
C HIS A 46 26.42 5.06 -5.23
N TYR A 47 25.65 4.32 -6.04
CA TYR A 47 24.98 4.85 -7.24
C TYR A 47 23.58 5.42 -6.95
N MET A 48 23.12 5.47 -5.70
CA MET A 48 21.76 5.90 -5.36
C MET A 48 21.45 7.32 -5.86
N ASN A 49 22.40 8.26 -5.73
CA ASN A 49 22.21 9.62 -6.23
C ASN A 49 22.00 9.64 -7.75
N TRP A 50 22.82 8.90 -8.50
CA TRP A 50 22.65 8.74 -9.93
C TRP A 50 21.28 8.12 -10.28
N LEU A 51 20.84 7.12 -9.52
CA LEU A 51 19.56 6.44 -9.72
C LEU A 51 18.38 7.41 -9.54
N LEU A 52 18.42 8.23 -8.49
CA LEU A 52 17.37 9.20 -8.16
C LEU A 52 17.31 10.38 -9.15
N GLU A 53 18.43 10.69 -9.81
CA GLU A 53 18.51 11.73 -10.84
C GLU A 53 17.93 11.30 -12.20
N GLN A 54 17.66 10.01 -12.39
CA GLN A 54 17.16 9.52 -13.69
C GLN A 54 15.73 9.99 -13.95
N PRO A 55 15.43 10.44 -15.18
CA PRO A 55 14.06 10.76 -15.54
C PRO A 55 13.21 9.49 -15.61
N ASP A 56 11.92 9.63 -15.34
CA ASP A 56 10.97 8.52 -15.41
C ASP A 56 10.86 7.84 -16.79
N THR A 57 11.31 8.51 -17.86
CA THR A 57 11.38 7.94 -19.22
C THR A 57 12.46 6.87 -19.34
N VAL A 58 13.46 6.91 -18.46
CA VAL A 58 14.56 5.95 -18.38
C VAL A 58 14.30 4.93 -17.28
N LEU A 59 13.93 5.38 -16.07
CA LEU A 59 13.64 4.53 -14.92
C LEU A 59 12.26 4.85 -14.34
N SER A 60 11.29 3.97 -14.59
CA SER A 60 9.91 4.19 -14.14
C SER A 60 9.51 3.25 -13.00
N GLN A 61 9.37 3.81 -11.80
CA GLN A 61 8.73 3.10 -10.69
C GLN A 61 7.27 2.77 -11.02
N PHE A 62 6.60 3.66 -11.75
CA PHE A 62 5.21 3.50 -12.16
C PHE A 62 5.00 2.23 -13.00
N GLU A 63 5.79 2.04 -14.06
CA GLU A 63 5.67 0.83 -14.89
C GLU A 63 6.03 -0.44 -14.13
N THR A 64 7.01 -0.37 -13.23
CA THR A 64 7.38 -1.49 -12.37
C THR A 64 6.21 -1.90 -11.47
N ASN A 65 5.55 -0.93 -10.83
CA ASN A 65 4.37 -1.18 -9.99
C ASN A 65 3.17 -1.67 -10.82
N ARG A 66 2.95 -1.09 -12.01
CA ARG A 66 1.88 -1.52 -12.92
C ARG A 66 2.07 -2.98 -13.36
N GLN A 67 3.30 -3.41 -13.66
CA GLN A 67 3.60 -4.81 -13.97
C GLN A 67 3.44 -5.70 -12.74
N PHE A 68 4.04 -5.32 -11.61
CA PHE A 68 3.99 -6.08 -10.36
C PHE A 68 2.55 -6.34 -9.89
N MET A 69 1.69 -5.34 -9.98
CA MET A 69 0.30 -5.44 -9.58
C MET A 69 -0.61 -6.03 -10.65
N CYS A 70 -0.10 -6.35 -11.85
CA CYS A 70 -0.94 -6.61 -13.03
C CYS A 70 -2.03 -5.54 -13.19
N GLY A 71 -1.64 -4.27 -13.04
CA GLY A 71 -2.55 -3.14 -12.86
C GLY A 71 -3.62 -3.04 -13.95
N ASP A 72 -3.28 -3.40 -15.19
CA ASP A 72 -4.23 -3.43 -16.32
C ASP A 72 -5.51 -4.24 -16.06
N TYR A 73 -5.43 -5.22 -15.17
CA TYR A 73 -6.53 -6.13 -14.85
C TYR A 73 -7.08 -5.92 -13.43
N THR A 74 -6.23 -5.60 -12.47
CA THR A 74 -6.57 -5.59 -11.03
C THR A 74 -7.05 -4.23 -10.52
N MET A 75 -6.61 -3.11 -11.12
CA MET A 75 -6.79 -1.77 -10.55
C MET A 75 -8.05 -1.07 -11.06
N LEU A 76 -9.19 -1.78 -11.05
CA LEU A 76 -10.59 -1.32 -11.21
C LEU A 76 -10.97 -0.44 -12.44
N GLN A 77 -10.02 0.02 -13.26
CA GLN A 77 -10.18 0.63 -14.58
C GLN A 77 -8.79 0.93 -15.18
N HIS A 78 -8.53 0.45 -16.40
CA HIS A 78 -7.26 0.66 -17.12
C HIS A 78 -6.85 2.14 -17.21
N ASP A 79 -7.83 3.03 -17.40
CA ASP A 79 -7.59 4.44 -17.69
C ASP A 79 -7.21 5.28 -16.45
N MET A 80 -7.51 4.79 -15.24
CA MET A 80 -7.17 5.46 -13.97
C MET A 80 -5.70 5.24 -13.58
N ILE A 81 -5.11 4.17 -14.09
CA ILE A 81 -3.72 3.78 -13.91
C ILE A 81 -2.90 4.24 -15.12
N ARG A 82 -3.29 5.36 -15.74
CA ARG A 82 -2.34 6.08 -16.57
C ARG A 82 -1.48 6.92 -15.66
N LYS A 83 -0.18 6.95 -15.95
CA LYS A 83 0.83 7.64 -15.14
C LYS A 83 0.45 9.07 -14.79
N ASP A 84 -0.11 9.81 -15.77
CA ASP A 84 -0.55 11.20 -15.60
C ASP A 84 -1.68 11.33 -14.57
N LYS A 85 -2.62 10.37 -14.54
CA LYS A 85 -3.74 10.38 -13.61
C LYS A 85 -3.30 9.99 -12.19
N TRP A 86 -2.48 8.95 -12.09
CA TRP A 86 -1.99 8.46 -10.80
C TRP A 86 -1.07 9.47 -10.10
N SER A 87 -0.12 10.07 -10.83
CA SER A 87 0.78 11.08 -10.26
C SER A 87 -0.01 12.26 -9.70
N ARG A 88 -0.97 12.78 -10.48
CA ARG A 88 -1.83 13.87 -10.06
C ARG A 88 -2.64 13.53 -8.81
N LEU A 89 -3.20 12.32 -8.75
CA LEU A 89 -3.93 11.86 -7.57
C LEU A 89 -3.02 11.82 -6.33
N SER A 90 -1.82 11.25 -6.47
CA SER A 90 -0.82 11.28 -5.41
C SER A 90 -0.49 12.70 -4.96
N ASP A 91 -0.36 13.65 -5.89
CA ASP A 91 0.00 15.04 -5.56
C ASP A 91 -1.13 15.75 -4.81
N ILE A 92 -2.38 15.46 -5.16
CA ILE A 92 -3.56 15.99 -4.46
C ILE A 92 -3.60 15.45 -3.04
N VAL A 93 -3.50 14.13 -2.87
CA VAL A 93 -3.50 13.50 -1.55
C VAL A 93 -2.39 14.09 -0.69
N LYS A 94 -1.16 14.16 -1.22
CA LYS A 94 -0.02 14.75 -0.50
C LYS A 94 -0.28 16.20 -0.12
N ARG A 95 -0.74 17.03 -1.06
CA ARG A 95 -0.98 18.47 -0.82
C ARG A 95 -2.06 18.69 0.23
N GLU A 96 -3.23 18.07 0.07
CA GLU A 96 -4.36 18.30 0.96
C GLU A 96 -4.09 17.69 2.35
N MET A 97 -3.54 16.47 2.43
CA MET A 97 -3.15 15.86 3.72
C MET A 97 -2.06 16.66 4.44
N THR A 98 -1.10 17.25 3.73
CA THR A 98 -0.04 18.06 4.36
C THR A 98 -0.60 19.40 4.85
N ARG A 99 -1.53 20.01 4.09
CA ARG A 99 -2.12 21.30 4.45
C ARG A 99 -3.01 21.18 5.69
N ASP A 100 -3.79 20.10 5.76
CA ASP A 100 -4.85 19.93 6.74
C ASP A 100 -4.44 18.92 7.83
N ILE A 101 -3.13 18.66 7.99
CA ILE A 101 -2.61 17.66 8.94
C ILE A 101 -3.04 17.98 10.38
N ASP A 102 -3.04 19.26 10.74
CA ASP A 102 -3.44 19.74 12.07
C ASP A 102 -4.90 19.41 12.40
N ASP A 103 -5.77 19.30 11.38
CA ASP A 103 -7.19 18.99 11.57
C ASP A 103 -7.42 17.49 11.87
N TYR A 104 -6.53 16.60 11.42
CA TYR A 104 -6.72 15.15 11.55
C TYR A 104 -5.76 14.47 12.53
N VAL A 105 -4.67 15.11 12.95
CA VAL A 105 -3.65 14.48 13.81
C VAL A 105 -4.26 13.99 15.12
N ASP A 106 -5.04 14.80 15.82
CA ASP A 106 -5.64 14.41 17.10
C ASP A 106 -6.63 13.26 16.92
N ASP A 107 -7.47 13.33 15.88
CA ASP A 107 -8.39 12.26 15.49
C ASP A 107 -7.67 10.94 15.16
N ILE A 108 -6.52 11.01 14.47
CA ILE A 108 -5.68 9.85 14.15
C ILE A 108 -5.07 9.28 15.42
N VAL A 109 -4.53 10.13 16.30
CA VAL A 109 -3.91 9.70 17.57
C VAL A 109 -4.93 8.98 18.44
N ASP A 110 -6.11 9.56 18.65
CA ASP A 110 -7.19 8.93 19.40
C ASP A 110 -7.57 7.58 18.78
N LYS A 111 -7.67 7.52 17.45
CA LYS A 111 -8.02 6.29 16.77
C LYS A 111 -6.93 5.22 16.89
N VAL A 112 -5.67 5.61 16.81
CA VAL A 112 -4.53 4.70 17.01
C VAL A 112 -4.56 4.15 18.44
N GLN A 113 -4.84 4.98 19.45
CA GLN A 113 -4.96 4.51 20.83
C GLN A 113 -6.09 3.48 21.00
N ASP A 114 -7.27 3.75 20.44
CA ASP A 114 -8.39 2.82 20.46
C ASP A 114 -8.07 1.51 19.74
N SER A 115 -7.40 1.60 18.59
CA SER A 115 -6.95 0.45 17.83
C SER A 115 -5.91 -0.39 18.58
N LEU A 116 -4.94 0.24 19.24
CA LEU A 116 -3.97 -0.46 20.08
C LEU A 116 -4.63 -1.15 21.28
N LYS A 117 -5.58 -0.48 21.96
CA LYS A 117 -6.39 -1.10 23.02
C LYS A 117 -7.19 -2.30 22.50
N SER A 118 -7.71 -2.21 21.27
CA SER A 118 -8.44 -3.30 20.64
C SER A 118 -7.54 -4.50 20.29
N LEU A 119 -6.28 -4.26 19.89
CA LEU A 119 -5.34 -5.32 19.50
C LEU A 119 -4.62 -5.95 20.70
N TRP A 120 -4.14 -5.12 21.61
CA TRP A 120 -3.27 -5.53 22.71
C TRP A 120 -4.01 -5.65 24.04
N GLY A 121 -5.29 -5.26 24.08
CA GLY A 121 -6.04 -5.19 25.32
C GLY A 121 -5.50 -4.11 26.26
N SER A 122 -6.14 -4.02 27.43
CA SER A 122 -5.73 -3.11 28.51
C SER A 122 -5.04 -3.85 29.67
N ASN A 123 -4.91 -5.18 29.56
CA ASN A 123 -4.31 -5.99 30.60
C ASN A 123 -2.79 -5.98 30.46
N THR A 124 -2.12 -5.36 31.42
CA THR A 124 -0.65 -5.28 31.50
C THR A 124 -0.04 -6.33 32.43
N GLU A 125 -0.85 -7.12 33.12
CA GLU A 125 -0.40 -8.07 34.15
C GLU A 125 -0.14 -9.47 33.58
N GLU A 126 -0.85 -9.86 32.53
CA GLU A 126 -0.76 -11.18 31.90
C GLU A 126 -0.22 -11.11 30.47
N TRP A 127 0.67 -12.04 30.13
CA TRP A 127 1.15 -12.22 28.76
C TRP A 127 0.06 -12.86 27.90
N HIS A 128 -0.20 -12.28 26.74
CA HIS A 128 -1.08 -12.87 25.74
C HIS A 128 -0.43 -12.81 24.35
N GLU A 129 -0.84 -13.75 23.50
CA GLU A 129 -0.33 -13.85 22.14
C GLU A 129 -1.17 -12.98 21.20
N ILE A 130 -0.50 -12.13 20.43
CA ILE A 130 -1.14 -11.24 19.45
C ILE A 130 -0.82 -11.71 18.04
N ASN A 131 -1.86 -11.75 17.20
CA ASN A 131 -1.64 -11.94 15.77
C ASN A 131 -1.30 -10.59 15.14
N VAL A 132 -0.05 -10.43 14.72
CA VAL A 132 0.43 -9.20 14.08
C VAL A 132 -0.30 -8.92 12.76
N TYR A 133 -0.93 -9.93 12.13
CA TYR A 133 -1.77 -9.71 10.96
C TYR A 133 -3.02 -8.87 11.27
N ASP A 134 -3.51 -8.88 12.51
CA ASP A 134 -4.68 -8.10 12.94
C ASP A 134 -4.38 -6.59 12.93
N VAL A 135 -3.09 -6.20 12.92
CA VAL A 135 -2.65 -4.82 12.68
C VAL A 135 -3.24 -4.27 11.39
N MET A 136 -3.40 -5.10 10.34
CA MET A 136 -3.98 -4.65 9.07
C MET A 136 -5.44 -4.18 9.23
N SER A 137 -6.22 -4.82 10.10
CA SER A 137 -7.62 -4.43 10.39
C SER A 137 -7.67 -3.06 11.05
N GLU A 138 -6.81 -2.83 12.02
CA GLU A 138 -6.77 -1.56 12.73
C GLU A 138 -6.21 -0.43 11.89
N VAL A 139 -5.16 -0.69 11.12
CA VAL A 139 -4.63 0.26 10.13
C VAL A 139 -5.72 0.62 9.12
N ALA A 140 -6.54 -0.34 8.67
CA ALA A 140 -7.67 -0.05 7.79
C ALA A 140 -8.69 0.91 8.42
N ARG A 141 -8.96 0.80 9.73
CA ARG A 141 -9.83 1.74 10.44
C ARG A 141 -9.21 3.14 10.49
N VAL A 142 -7.93 3.26 10.83
CA VAL A 142 -7.23 4.56 10.89
C VAL A 142 -7.19 5.20 9.50
N VAL A 143 -6.84 4.45 8.46
CA VAL A 143 -6.81 4.94 7.08
C VAL A 143 -8.20 5.37 6.60
N ASN A 144 -9.24 4.58 6.86
CA ASN A 144 -10.61 4.94 6.48
C ASN A 144 -11.11 6.18 7.24
N ARG A 145 -10.66 6.43 8.48
CA ARG A 145 -10.97 7.66 9.23
C ARG A 145 -10.46 8.92 8.52
N VAL A 146 -9.27 8.83 7.93
CA VAL A 146 -8.61 9.93 7.22
C VAL A 146 -9.27 10.18 5.86
N PHE A 147 -9.53 9.12 5.09
CA PHE A 147 -10.02 9.29 3.72
C PHE A 147 -11.54 9.44 3.62
N VAL A 148 -12.31 8.77 4.49
CA VAL A 148 -13.78 8.66 4.37
C VAL A 148 -14.52 9.25 5.57
N GLY A 149 -13.77 9.76 6.56
CA GLY A 149 -14.34 10.37 7.75
C GLY A 149 -14.88 9.38 8.79
N LEU A 150 -15.49 9.94 9.84
CA LEU A 150 -15.86 9.21 11.06
C LEU A 150 -16.97 8.17 10.82
N GLN A 151 -17.97 8.50 10.00
CA GLN A 151 -19.16 7.66 9.83
C GLN A 151 -18.87 6.35 9.10
N LEU A 152 -17.91 6.36 8.17
CA LEU A 152 -17.56 5.19 7.36
C LEU A 152 -16.47 4.32 8.00
N CYS A 153 -15.56 4.94 8.76
CA CYS A 153 -14.54 4.25 9.56
C CYS A 153 -15.12 3.22 10.55
N GLN A 154 -16.30 3.48 11.11
CA GLN A 154 -16.92 2.62 12.14
C GLN A 154 -17.82 1.52 11.57
N ASN A 155 -18.13 1.54 10.27
CA ASN A 155 -18.97 0.52 9.68
C ASN A 155 -18.16 -0.76 9.46
N PRO A 156 -18.44 -1.85 10.20
CA PRO A 156 -17.69 -3.09 10.07
C PRO A 156 -17.77 -3.67 8.65
N GLY A 157 -18.85 -3.39 7.91
CA GLY A 157 -18.99 -3.82 6.52
C GLY A 157 -18.02 -3.11 5.56
N ASP A 158 -17.73 -1.83 5.78
CA ASP A 158 -16.82 -1.05 4.93
C ASP A 158 -15.36 -1.41 5.21
N VAL A 159 -14.99 -1.54 6.49
CA VAL A 159 -13.66 -2.00 6.89
C VAL A 159 -13.37 -3.40 6.33
N GLN A 160 -14.33 -4.33 6.44
CA GLN A 160 -14.19 -5.67 5.86
C GLN A 160 -14.13 -5.66 4.32
N ALA A 161 -14.89 -4.78 3.67
CA ALA A 161 -14.84 -4.64 2.21
C ALA A 161 -13.48 -4.10 1.74
N SER A 162 -12.95 -3.06 2.39
CA SER A 162 -11.65 -2.46 2.12
C SER A 162 -10.49 -3.43 2.39
N MET A 163 -10.54 -4.17 3.51
CA MET A 163 -9.57 -5.23 3.81
C MET A 163 -9.66 -6.38 2.81
N GLY A 164 -10.87 -6.81 2.44
CA GLY A 164 -11.10 -7.88 1.48
C GLY A 164 -10.50 -7.52 0.13
N PHE A 165 -10.84 -6.34 -0.39
CA PHE A 165 -10.25 -5.80 -1.62
C PHE A 165 -8.72 -5.77 -1.54
N SER A 166 -8.17 -5.24 -0.44
CA SER A 166 -6.72 -5.13 -0.25
C SER A 166 -5.99 -6.48 -0.21
N LYS A 167 -6.63 -7.51 0.36
CA LYS A 167 -6.07 -8.86 0.43
C LYS A 167 -6.14 -9.56 -0.93
N TYR A 168 -7.30 -9.50 -1.59
CA TYR A 168 -7.54 -10.26 -2.81
C TYR A 168 -6.85 -9.64 -4.02
N ILE A 169 -6.72 -8.32 -4.12
CA ILE A 169 -6.05 -7.67 -5.24
C ILE A 169 -4.60 -8.15 -5.42
N LEU A 170 -3.87 -8.35 -4.32
CA LEU A 170 -2.50 -8.86 -4.37
C LEU A 170 -2.46 -10.34 -4.77
N LEU A 171 -3.38 -11.16 -4.25
CA LEU A 171 -3.50 -12.56 -4.63
C LEU A 171 -3.86 -12.71 -6.12
N TRP A 172 -4.75 -11.86 -6.64
CA TRP A 172 -5.08 -11.82 -8.06
C TRP A 172 -3.91 -11.35 -8.90
N ALA A 173 -3.18 -10.31 -8.47
CA ALA A 173 -1.96 -9.87 -9.15
C ALA A 173 -0.95 -11.02 -9.29
N MET A 174 -0.68 -11.73 -8.20
CA MET A 174 0.20 -12.91 -8.19
C MET A 174 -0.33 -14.04 -9.09
N GLY A 175 -1.63 -14.34 -9.00
CA GLY A 175 -2.28 -15.37 -9.81
C GLY A 175 -2.24 -15.09 -11.31
N ILE A 176 -2.53 -13.84 -11.70
CA ILE A 176 -2.50 -13.39 -13.09
C ILE A 176 -1.06 -13.36 -13.61
N GLU A 177 -0.09 -12.97 -12.78
CA GLU A 177 1.31 -12.88 -13.19
C GLU A 177 1.91 -14.25 -13.51
N MET A 178 1.44 -15.31 -12.87
CA MET A 178 1.83 -16.70 -13.20
C MET A 178 1.27 -17.19 -14.53
N LEU A 179 0.26 -16.52 -15.11
CA LEU A 179 -0.32 -16.94 -16.39
C LEU A 179 0.56 -16.50 -17.57
N PRO A 180 0.70 -17.34 -18.62
CA PRO A 180 1.34 -16.91 -19.85
C PRO A 180 0.61 -15.71 -20.46
N ARG A 181 1.36 -14.78 -21.08
CA ARG A 181 0.84 -13.50 -21.62
C ARG A 181 -0.42 -13.65 -22.48
N PHE A 182 -0.54 -14.74 -23.23
CA PHE A 182 -1.68 -15.01 -24.11
C PHE A 182 -2.96 -15.43 -23.36
N PHE A 183 -2.85 -15.99 -22.15
CA PHE A 183 -4.00 -16.40 -21.32
C PHE A 183 -4.49 -15.29 -20.39
N LYS A 184 -3.63 -14.32 -20.06
CA LYS A 184 -3.98 -13.15 -19.23
C LYS A 184 -5.28 -12.45 -19.66
N PRO A 185 -5.50 -12.07 -20.94
CA PRO A 185 -6.71 -11.35 -21.32
C PRO A 185 -8.00 -12.17 -21.19
N LEU A 186 -7.92 -13.50 -21.17
CA LEU A 186 -9.11 -14.36 -21.04
C LEU A 186 -9.44 -14.65 -19.57
N VAL A 187 -8.42 -14.96 -18.76
CA VAL A 187 -8.62 -15.41 -17.38
C VAL A 187 -8.67 -14.24 -16.40
N ALA A 188 -7.87 -13.19 -16.61
CA ALA A 188 -7.77 -12.08 -15.66
C ALA A 188 -9.10 -11.34 -15.45
N PRO A 189 -9.91 -11.02 -16.49
CA PRO A 189 -11.21 -10.39 -16.28
C PRO A 189 -12.20 -11.24 -15.48
N VAL A 190 -12.13 -12.57 -15.60
CA VAL A 190 -13.00 -13.50 -14.86
C VAL A 190 -12.62 -13.52 -13.38
N LEU A 191 -11.32 -13.56 -13.07
CA LEU A 191 -10.81 -13.52 -11.70
C LEU A 191 -11.12 -12.19 -11.03
N THR A 192 -10.91 -11.06 -11.73
CA THR A 192 -11.12 -9.74 -11.16
C THR A 192 -12.59 -9.32 -11.13
N ALA A 193 -13.46 -9.91 -11.96
CA ALA A 193 -14.91 -9.69 -11.89
C ALA A 193 -15.51 -10.17 -10.55
N TYR A 194 -14.99 -11.26 -9.97
CA TYR A 194 -15.43 -11.71 -8.65
C TYR A 194 -15.12 -10.67 -7.57
N ASP A 195 -13.90 -10.15 -7.57
CA ASP A 195 -13.42 -9.14 -6.62
C ASP A 195 -14.17 -7.80 -6.79
N TYR A 196 -14.37 -7.39 -8.05
CA TYR A 196 -15.17 -6.24 -8.42
C TYR A 196 -16.61 -6.32 -7.87
N MET A 197 -17.24 -7.48 -8.00
CA MET A 197 -18.62 -7.67 -7.58
C MET A 197 -18.77 -7.84 -6.07
N MET A 198 -17.84 -8.53 -5.41
CA MET A 198 -17.91 -8.82 -3.97
C MET A 198 -17.42 -7.65 -3.11
N HIS A 199 -16.30 -7.02 -3.48
CA HIS A 199 -15.59 -6.09 -2.61
C HIS A 199 -15.76 -4.64 -3.07
N TYR A 200 -15.54 -4.35 -4.35
CA TYR A 200 -15.68 -2.99 -4.87
C TYR A 200 -17.13 -2.49 -4.81
N LYS A 201 -18.12 -3.25 -5.31
CA LYS A 201 -19.53 -2.80 -5.27
C LYS A 201 -20.07 -2.54 -3.86
N ARG A 202 -19.54 -3.25 -2.86
CA ARG A 202 -19.92 -3.02 -1.46
C ARG A 202 -19.33 -1.70 -0.97
N MET A 203 -18.03 -1.50 -1.21
CA MET A 203 -17.33 -0.26 -0.87
C MET A 203 -17.92 0.96 -1.58
N SER A 204 -18.21 0.87 -2.89
CA SER A 204 -18.82 1.96 -3.66
C SER A 204 -20.23 2.30 -3.19
N GLY A 205 -20.98 1.32 -2.69
CA GLY A 205 -22.32 1.53 -2.11
C GLY A 205 -22.32 2.35 -0.82
N PHE A 206 -21.17 2.46 -0.16
CA PHE A 206 -21.02 3.27 1.05
C PHE A 206 -20.57 4.71 0.78
N ILE A 207 -20.14 5.01 -0.45
CA ILE A 207 -19.78 6.37 -0.88
C ILE A 207 -21.08 7.14 -1.16
N ALA A 208 -21.85 7.37 -0.12
CA ALA A 208 -22.83 8.44 -0.09
C ALA A 208 -22.07 9.77 -0.03
N PRO A 209 -22.62 10.88 -0.58
CA PRO A 209 -22.00 12.19 -0.45
C PRO A 209 -21.75 12.47 1.03
N SER A 210 -20.48 12.43 1.42
CA SER A 210 -20.04 12.68 2.77
C SER A 210 -20.37 14.13 3.13
N ASN A 211 -21.04 14.33 4.25
CA ASN A 211 -21.31 15.66 4.80
C ASN A 211 -20.07 16.27 5.48
N GLN A 212 -18.92 15.59 5.50
CA GLN A 212 -17.71 16.14 6.10
C GLN A 212 -17.07 17.15 5.16
N PRO A 213 -16.75 18.38 5.62
CA PRO A 213 -16.32 19.49 4.77
C PRO A 213 -14.93 19.30 4.14
N ASN A 214 -14.15 18.32 4.63
CA ASN A 214 -12.78 18.08 4.20
C ASN A 214 -12.46 16.59 4.29
N ASP A 215 -12.58 15.88 3.17
CA ASP A 215 -12.20 14.47 3.04
C ASP A 215 -11.68 14.18 1.62
N TYR A 216 -11.19 12.96 1.42
CA TYR A 216 -10.66 12.55 0.13
C TYR A 216 -11.70 12.62 -1.00
N ILE A 217 -12.96 12.30 -0.71
CA ILE A 217 -14.05 12.30 -1.69
C ILE A 217 -14.20 13.72 -2.26
N GLN A 218 -14.16 14.74 -1.39
CA GLN A 218 -14.20 16.13 -1.84
C GLN A 218 -12.97 16.54 -2.65
N TRP A 219 -11.76 16.13 -2.24
CA TRP A 219 -10.54 16.45 -2.96
C TRP A 219 -10.56 15.86 -4.38
N ALA A 220 -10.97 14.59 -4.48
CA ALA A 220 -11.13 13.88 -5.74
C ALA A 220 -12.23 14.50 -6.61
N MET A 221 -13.40 14.82 -6.05
CA MET A 221 -14.49 15.48 -6.79
C MET A 221 -14.08 16.85 -7.34
N ARG A 222 -13.45 17.70 -6.53
CA ARG A 222 -12.94 19.02 -6.98
C ARG A 222 -11.93 18.87 -8.12
N ASP A 223 -11.12 17.81 -8.08
CA ASP A 223 -10.15 17.52 -9.13
C ASP A 223 -10.82 17.11 -10.45
N LEU A 224 -11.82 16.22 -10.38
CA LEU A 224 -12.59 15.77 -11.53
C LEU A 224 -13.35 16.92 -12.20
N VAL A 225 -13.98 17.79 -11.40
CA VAL A 225 -14.66 18.98 -11.92
C VAL A 225 -13.69 19.92 -12.65
N LYS A 226 -12.49 20.17 -12.10
CA LYS A 226 -11.45 20.98 -12.77
C LYS A 226 -10.97 20.37 -14.08
N ARG A 227 -11.12 19.05 -14.24
CA ARG A 227 -10.64 18.30 -15.38
C ARG A 227 -11.55 18.42 -16.61
N GLY A 228 -12.83 18.75 -16.38
CA GLY A 228 -13.87 18.63 -17.38
C GLY A 228 -14.22 17.16 -17.59
N LEU A 229 -15.42 16.77 -17.18
CA LEU A 229 -15.91 15.41 -17.35
C LEU A 229 -16.39 15.21 -18.79
N SER A 230 -16.05 14.08 -19.37
CA SER A 230 -16.66 13.63 -20.63
C SER A 230 -18.11 13.20 -20.38
N PRO A 231 -19.00 13.23 -21.38
CA PRO A 231 -20.39 12.78 -21.21
C PRO A 231 -20.55 11.30 -20.80
N GLN A 232 -19.49 10.50 -20.93
CA GLN A 232 -19.46 9.09 -20.57
C GLN A 232 -18.85 8.84 -19.19
N ASP A 233 -18.30 9.87 -18.54
CA ASP A 233 -17.66 9.75 -17.23
C ASP A 233 -18.73 9.75 -16.15
N ASP A 234 -18.70 8.74 -15.28
CA ASP A 234 -19.47 8.70 -14.05
C ASP A 234 -18.57 9.16 -12.89
N PRO A 235 -18.72 10.41 -12.41
CA PRO A 235 -17.82 10.96 -11.40
C PRO A 235 -17.87 10.20 -10.08
N ASP A 236 -19.03 9.66 -9.69
CA ASP A 236 -19.18 8.94 -8.43
C ASP A 236 -18.43 7.60 -8.49
N ASP A 237 -18.56 6.87 -9.60
CA ASP A 237 -17.81 5.63 -9.86
C ASP A 237 -16.29 5.89 -9.96
N MET A 238 -15.89 7.00 -10.58
CA MET A 238 -14.47 7.37 -10.67
C MET A 238 -13.87 7.66 -9.29
N VAL A 239 -14.52 8.48 -8.47
CA VAL A 239 -14.05 8.78 -7.10
C VAL A 239 -14.02 7.51 -6.26
N SER A 240 -15.03 6.65 -6.40
CA SER A 240 -15.08 5.35 -5.72
C SER A 240 -13.88 4.47 -6.03
N LYS A 241 -13.50 4.38 -7.31
CA LYS A 241 -12.31 3.62 -7.74
C LYS A 241 -11.02 4.23 -7.24
N GLN A 242 -10.91 5.56 -7.27
CA GLN A 242 -9.73 6.23 -6.74
C GLN A 242 -9.59 5.98 -5.24
N LEU A 243 -10.68 6.11 -4.48
CA LEU A 243 -10.69 5.86 -3.05
C LEU A 243 -10.28 4.41 -2.74
N ALA A 244 -10.85 3.44 -3.47
CA ALA A 244 -10.50 2.02 -3.34
C ALA A 244 -8.98 1.78 -3.46
N ILE A 245 -8.36 2.33 -4.51
CA ILE A 245 -6.94 2.13 -4.80
C ILE A 245 -6.06 2.88 -3.81
N THR A 246 -6.43 4.10 -3.43
CA THR A 246 -5.69 4.92 -2.46
C THR A 246 -5.75 4.29 -1.07
N SER A 247 -6.92 3.85 -0.61
CA SER A 247 -7.09 3.12 0.65
C SER A 247 -6.29 1.83 0.66
N PHE A 248 -6.37 1.03 -0.41
CA PHE A 248 -5.54 -0.18 -0.55
C PHE A 248 -4.05 0.11 -0.37
N THR A 249 -3.54 1.12 -1.09
CA THR A 249 -2.11 1.48 -1.08
C THR A 249 -1.66 1.93 0.31
N ALA A 250 -2.48 2.76 0.98
CA ALA A 250 -2.19 3.27 2.31
C ALA A 250 -2.25 2.18 3.39
N ILE A 251 -3.25 1.28 3.33
CA ILE A 251 -3.43 0.19 4.29
C ILE A 251 -2.27 -0.79 4.20
N GLN A 252 -1.95 -1.26 2.98
CA GLN A 252 -0.93 -2.27 2.78
C GLN A 252 0.46 -1.78 3.23
N SER A 253 0.88 -0.59 2.78
CA SER A 253 2.20 -0.05 3.12
C SER A 253 2.33 0.22 4.62
N SER A 254 1.31 0.79 5.26
CA SER A 254 1.32 1.08 6.70
C SER A 254 1.32 -0.19 7.54
N ALA A 255 0.48 -1.18 7.21
CA ALA A 255 0.43 -2.45 7.92
C ALA A 255 1.77 -3.19 7.85
N ILE A 256 2.36 -3.30 6.64
CA ILE A 256 3.68 -3.93 6.46
C ILE A 256 4.75 -3.17 7.26
N THR A 257 4.76 -1.85 7.20
CA THR A 257 5.75 -1.02 7.90
C THR A 257 5.66 -1.22 9.42
N ILE A 258 4.45 -1.17 9.98
CA ILE A 258 4.22 -1.37 11.42
C ILE A 258 4.61 -2.79 11.82
N THR A 259 4.20 -3.81 11.06
CA THR A 259 4.57 -5.21 11.31
C THR A 259 6.08 -5.41 11.31
N ILE A 260 6.79 -4.91 10.29
CA ILE A 260 8.24 -5.02 10.20
C ILE A 260 8.91 -4.27 11.34
N ALA A 261 8.46 -3.05 11.65
CA ALA A 261 9.01 -2.27 12.76
C ALA A 261 8.86 -3.00 14.11
N LEU A 262 7.71 -3.61 14.38
CA LEU A 262 7.49 -4.40 15.60
C LEU A 262 8.42 -5.63 15.65
N VAL A 263 8.59 -6.33 14.53
CA VAL A 263 9.48 -7.49 14.44
C VAL A 263 10.95 -7.07 14.61
N ASP A 264 11.38 -6.01 13.95
CA ASP A 264 12.75 -5.51 14.03
C ASP A 264 13.07 -5.02 15.45
N ILE A 265 12.19 -4.23 16.07
CA ILE A 265 12.37 -3.76 17.45
C ILE A 265 12.47 -4.95 18.41
N SER A 266 11.61 -5.96 18.26
CA SER A 266 11.62 -7.13 19.15
C SER A 266 12.83 -8.05 18.94
N ALA A 267 13.36 -8.15 17.72
CA ALA A 267 14.50 -8.99 17.38
C ALA A 267 15.88 -8.33 17.60
N THR A 268 15.93 -7.02 17.89
CA THR A 268 17.21 -6.29 18.03
C THR A 268 17.89 -6.58 19.39
N PRO A 269 19.22 -6.80 19.45
CA PRO A 269 19.93 -7.24 20.66
C PRO A 269 19.91 -6.33 21.92
N PRO A 270 19.43 -5.07 21.89
CA PRO A 270 19.01 -4.37 23.10
C PRO A 270 17.54 -3.91 23.00
N SER A 271 16.64 -4.79 22.56
CA SER A 271 15.21 -4.48 22.35
C SER A 271 14.55 -3.86 23.60
N ILE A 272 14.86 -4.39 24.79
CA ILE A 272 14.37 -3.86 26.07
C ILE A 272 14.88 -2.43 26.30
N GLU A 273 16.17 -2.17 26.05
CA GLU A 273 16.76 -0.85 26.26
C GLU A 273 16.18 0.20 25.31
N VAL A 274 15.95 -0.15 24.04
CA VAL A 274 15.31 0.73 23.05
C VAL A 274 13.88 1.06 23.46
N GLN A 275 13.13 0.06 23.95
CA GLN A 275 11.76 0.26 24.42
C GLN A 275 11.70 1.14 25.67
N GLU A 276 12.61 0.93 26.63
CA GLU A 276 12.60 1.65 27.90
C GLU A 276 13.22 3.06 27.81
N ASN A 277 14.35 3.23 27.12
CA ASN A 277 15.09 4.49 27.13
C ASN A 277 14.68 5.46 26.01
N SER A 278 14.22 4.96 24.85
CA SER A 278 13.85 5.84 23.73
C SER A 278 12.34 6.09 23.71
N LEU A 279 11.53 5.03 23.68
CA LEU A 279 10.08 5.17 23.48
C LEU A 279 9.35 5.71 24.74
N ARG A 280 9.73 5.26 25.95
CA ARG A 280 9.07 5.75 27.18
C ARG A 280 9.49 7.18 27.53
N CYS A 281 10.76 7.56 27.31
CA CYS A 281 11.23 8.93 27.57
C CYS A 281 10.53 9.97 26.68
N GLU A 282 10.33 9.67 25.40
CA GLU A 282 9.58 10.55 24.49
C GLU A 282 8.10 10.67 24.89
N SER A 283 7.48 9.58 25.35
CA SER A 283 6.09 9.62 25.84
C SER A 283 5.91 10.49 27.08
N GLY A 284 6.91 10.49 27.99
CA GLY A 284 6.92 11.35 29.18
C GLY A 284 7.14 12.82 28.85
N HIS A 285 7.86 13.13 27.76
CA HIS A 285 8.03 14.52 27.33
C HIS A 285 6.75 15.12 26.74
N ARG A 286 5.90 14.37 26.03
CA ARG A 286 4.62 14.89 25.53
C ARG A 286 3.65 15.32 26.63
N GLN A 287 3.67 14.69 27.80
CA GLN A 287 2.84 15.12 28.94
C GLN A 287 3.26 16.46 29.56
N LEU A 288 4.46 16.97 29.25
CA LEU A 288 4.93 18.26 29.74
C LEU A 288 4.53 19.44 28.83
N TRP A 289 4.02 19.16 27.63
CA TRP A 289 3.61 20.16 26.63
C TRP A 289 2.09 20.14 26.33
N ALA A 290 1.31 19.32 27.04
CA ALA A 290 -0.16 19.35 27.05
C ALA A 290 -0.65 20.07 28.32
#